data_AF-A0A7S4RAC7-F1
#
_entry.id   AF-A0A7S4RAC7-F1
#
_cell.length_a   1.000
_cell.length_b   1.000
_cell.length_c   1.000
_cell.angle_alpha   90.00
_cell.angle_beta   90.00
_cell.angle_gamma   90.00
#
_symmetry.space_group_name_H-M   'P 1'
#
loop_
_entity.id
_entity.type
_entity.pdbx_description
1 polymer ?
#
loop_
_entity_poly.entity_id
_entity_poly.type
_entity_poly.pdbx_seq_one_letter_code
_entity_poly.pdbx_strand_id
1 'polypeptide(L)'
;TLIRIIYALLIKDTMQAATDDTEQVVRARLKETKALVRKLSELFSAADTSGDGFLSREEFDALLAYPKVQTWMSALGMVVEDREVLFSILVNEEVNDDKISWEEFVQGIMRMKGHAREQDILCNMRDIRRILKLCKDMRSEVLTLLQADRQTKK
;
A
#
# COMPACT_ATOMS: atom_id res chain seq x y z
N THR A 1 -44.79 -2.81 -29.75
CA THR A 1 -44.84 -2.63 -28.28
C THR A 1 -44.12 -3.75 -27.54
N LEU A 2 -44.38 -5.03 -27.84
CA LEU A 2 -43.72 -6.19 -27.22
C LEU A 2 -42.19 -6.18 -27.29
N ILE A 3 -41.60 -5.80 -28.44
CA ILE A 3 -40.14 -5.72 -28.61
C ILE A 3 -39.50 -4.76 -27.58
N ARG A 4 -40.12 -3.61 -27.30
CA ARG A 4 -39.61 -2.66 -26.29
C ARG A 4 -39.64 -3.24 -24.87
N ILE A 5 -40.65 -4.05 -24.57
CA ILE A 5 -40.79 -4.72 -23.27
C ILE A 5 -39.70 -5.79 -23.10
N ILE A 6 -39.44 -6.58 -24.15
CA ILE A 6 -38.37 -7.60 -24.15
C ILE A 6 -36.98 -6.94 -23.99
N TYR A 7 -36.71 -5.84 -24.71
CA TYR A 7 -35.46 -5.09 -24.52
C TYR A 7 -35.33 -4.52 -23.12
N ALA A 8 -36.40 -3.97 -22.54
CA ALA A 8 -36.38 -3.45 -21.18
C ALA A 8 -36.11 -4.55 -20.13
N LEU A 9 -36.66 -5.74 -20.31
CA LEU A 9 -36.37 -6.92 -19.47
C LEU A 9 -34.91 -7.37 -19.61
N LEU A 10 -34.40 -7.49 -20.83
CA LEU A 10 -33.01 -7.87 -21.06
C LEU A 10 -32.01 -6.86 -20.49
N ILE A 11 -32.28 -5.56 -20.62
CA ILE A 11 -31.47 -4.49 -20.01
C ILE A 11 -31.52 -4.60 -18.49
N LYS A 12 -32.70 -4.83 -17.91
CA LYS A 12 -32.84 -5.02 -16.46
C LYS A 12 -32.03 -6.22 -15.97
N ASP A 13 -32.14 -7.37 -16.64
CA ASP A 13 -31.45 -8.60 -16.27
C ASP A 13 -29.92 -8.45 -16.41
N THR A 14 -29.45 -7.79 -17.48
CA THR A 14 -28.01 -7.50 -17.64
C THR A 14 -27.48 -6.50 -16.61
N MET A 15 -28.25 -5.46 -16.27
CA MET A 15 -27.88 -4.53 -15.19
C MET A 15 -27.83 -5.24 -13.83
N GLN A 16 -28.78 -6.14 -13.58
CA GLN A 16 -28.88 -6.87 -12.31
C GLN A 16 -27.76 -7.92 -12.18
N ALA A 17 -27.43 -8.63 -13.27
CA ALA A 17 -26.27 -9.52 -13.31
C ALA A 17 -24.96 -8.76 -13.08
N ALA A 18 -24.79 -7.58 -13.69
CA ALA A 18 -23.61 -6.75 -13.48
C ALA A 18 -23.51 -6.26 -12.02
N THR A 19 -24.62 -5.91 -11.36
CA THR A 19 -24.60 -5.56 -9.94
C THR A 19 -24.25 -6.75 -9.06
N ASP A 20 -24.81 -7.93 -9.34
CA ASP A 20 -24.51 -9.14 -8.59
C ASP A 20 -23.02 -9.54 -8.71
N ASP A 21 -22.43 -9.41 -9.90
CA ASP A 21 -21.00 -9.63 -10.12
C ASP A 21 -20.15 -8.67 -9.26
N THR A 22 -20.50 -7.38 -9.22
CA THR A 22 -19.78 -6.41 -8.38
C THR A 22 -19.93 -6.72 -6.89
N GLU A 23 -21.12 -7.10 -6.41
CA GLU A 23 -21.34 -7.48 -5.02
C GLU A 23 -20.57 -8.76 -4.65
N GLN A 24 -20.52 -9.75 -5.54
CA GLN A 24 -19.76 -10.97 -5.33
C GLN A 24 -18.26 -10.69 -5.20
N VAL A 25 -17.70 -9.82 -6.04
CA VAL A 25 -16.30 -9.40 -5.95
C VAL A 25 -16.02 -8.69 -4.61
N VAL A 26 -16.91 -7.79 -4.18
CA VAL A 26 -16.77 -7.10 -2.88
C VAL A 26 -16.83 -8.10 -1.72
N ARG A 27 -17.78 -9.04 -1.74
CA ARG A 27 -17.90 -10.08 -0.70
C ARG A 27 -16.67 -10.98 -0.65
N ALA A 28 -16.13 -11.37 -1.79
CA ALA A 28 -14.91 -12.17 -1.87
C ALA A 28 -13.72 -11.44 -1.23
N ARG A 29 -13.51 -10.16 -1.59
CA ARG A 29 -12.46 -9.31 -0.99
C ARG A 29 -12.64 -9.17 0.53
N LEU A 30 -13.86 -8.90 1.01
CA LEU A 30 -14.13 -8.80 2.45
C LEU A 30 -13.82 -10.10 3.19
N LYS A 31 -14.13 -11.26 2.60
CA LYS A 31 -13.82 -12.57 3.18
C LYS A 31 -12.31 -12.81 3.28
N GLU A 32 -11.57 -12.48 2.23
CA GLU A 32 -10.11 -12.56 2.21
C GLU A 32 -9.46 -11.64 3.24
N THR A 33 -9.93 -10.39 3.35
CA THR A 33 -9.44 -9.44 4.35
C THR A 33 -9.70 -9.95 5.76
N LYS A 34 -10.91 -10.47 6.05
CA LYS A 34 -11.22 -11.05 7.37
C LYS A 34 -10.33 -12.25 7.70
N ALA A 35 -10.10 -13.14 6.73
CA ALA A 35 -9.21 -14.28 6.92
C ALA A 35 -7.76 -13.86 7.18
N LEU A 36 -7.31 -12.78 6.53
CA LEU A 36 -6.00 -12.19 6.77
C LEU A 36 -5.88 -11.60 8.18
N VAL A 37 -6.83 -10.75 8.58
CA VAL A 37 -6.84 -10.11 9.92
C VAL A 37 -6.81 -11.17 11.02
N ARG A 38 -7.56 -12.26 10.86
CA ARG A 38 -7.53 -13.38 11.81
C ARG A 38 -6.15 -14.01 11.94
N LYS A 39 -5.48 -14.29 10.81
CA LYS A 39 -4.12 -14.85 10.82
C LYS A 39 -3.10 -13.88 11.42
N LEU A 40 -3.25 -12.57 11.13
CA LEU A 40 -2.43 -11.53 11.74
C LEU A 40 -2.59 -11.54 13.27
N SER A 41 -3.81 -11.70 13.76
CA SER A 41 -4.09 -11.73 15.20
C SER A 41 -3.45 -12.94 15.88
N GLU A 42 -3.54 -14.11 15.25
CA GLU A 42 -2.89 -15.33 15.73
C GLU A 42 -1.36 -15.18 15.78
N LEU A 43 -0.76 -14.53 14.78
CA LEU A 43 0.69 -14.28 14.74
C LEU A 43 1.14 -13.23 15.75
N PHE A 44 0.38 -12.14 15.88
CA PHE A 44 0.67 -11.07 16.83
C PHE A 44 0.63 -11.61 18.26
N SER A 45 -0.43 -12.33 18.62
CA SER A 45 -0.56 -12.96 19.94
C SER A 45 0.50 -14.02 20.21
N ALA A 46 1.05 -14.67 19.18
CA ALA A 46 2.14 -15.62 19.34
C ALA A 46 3.52 -14.95 19.48
N ALA A 47 3.66 -13.72 19.01
CA ALA A 47 4.90 -12.95 19.07
C ALA A 47 5.00 -12.07 20.31
N ASP A 48 3.87 -11.54 20.81
CA ASP A 48 3.80 -10.80 22.07
C ASP A 48 3.99 -11.79 23.24
N THR A 49 5.24 -12.09 23.53
CA THR A 49 5.65 -12.97 24.64
C THR A 49 5.55 -12.26 25.99
N SER A 50 5.66 -10.93 25.96
CA SER A 50 5.53 -10.08 27.14
C SER A 50 4.08 -9.97 27.64
N GLY A 51 3.11 -10.11 26.73
CA GLY A 51 1.68 -9.96 26.98
C GLY A 51 1.27 -8.51 27.22
N ASP A 52 2.08 -7.54 26.77
CA ASP A 52 1.81 -6.11 26.97
C ASP A 52 0.88 -5.52 25.90
N GLY A 53 0.53 -6.29 24.86
CA GLY A 53 -0.30 -5.88 23.75
C GLY A 53 0.48 -5.16 22.64
N PHE A 54 1.80 -5.12 22.72
CA PHE A 54 2.70 -4.51 21.74
C PHE A 54 3.73 -5.54 21.28
N LEU A 55 4.36 -5.26 20.14
CA LEU A 55 5.56 -5.98 19.70
C LEU A 55 6.77 -5.08 19.92
N SER A 56 7.62 -5.49 20.84
CA SER A 56 8.98 -4.96 20.92
C SER A 56 9.78 -5.35 19.67
N ARG A 57 10.90 -4.67 19.48
CA ARG A 57 11.84 -4.96 18.41
C ARG A 57 12.36 -6.40 18.46
N GLU A 58 12.68 -6.89 19.65
CA GLU A 58 13.16 -8.26 19.87
C GLU A 58 12.08 -9.29 19.53
N GLU A 59 10.84 -9.04 19.94
CA GLU A 59 9.70 -9.92 19.65
C GLU A 59 9.36 -9.94 18.15
N PHE A 60 9.44 -8.78 17.50
CA PHE A 60 9.25 -8.66 16.07
C PHE A 60 10.35 -9.39 15.28
N ASP A 61 11.61 -9.25 15.68
CA ASP A 61 12.72 -9.96 15.05
C ASP A 61 12.63 -11.47 15.24
N ALA A 62 12.21 -11.91 16.43
CA ALA A 62 11.94 -13.32 16.71
C ALA A 62 10.80 -13.83 15.83
N LEU A 63 9.70 -13.08 15.71
CA LEU A 63 8.57 -13.42 14.83
C LEU A 63 9.03 -13.60 13.37
N LEU A 64 9.84 -12.66 12.85
CA LEU A 64 10.38 -12.71 11.49
C LEU A 64 11.44 -13.80 11.28
N ALA A 65 12.07 -14.31 12.35
CA ALA A 65 13.00 -15.42 12.26
C ALA A 65 12.30 -16.76 12.00
N TYR A 66 10.99 -16.88 12.27
CA TYR A 66 10.25 -18.12 12.04
C TYR A 66 10.06 -18.39 10.53
N PRO A 67 10.53 -19.54 10.00
CA PRO A 67 10.45 -19.84 8.56
C PRO A 67 9.03 -19.84 8.01
N LYS A 68 8.05 -20.24 8.83
CA LYS A 68 6.62 -20.21 8.45
C LYS A 68 6.12 -18.78 8.24
N VAL A 69 6.58 -17.83 9.06
CA VAL A 69 6.21 -16.40 8.95
C VAL A 69 6.83 -15.80 7.70
N GLN A 70 8.10 -16.08 7.43
CA GLN A 70 8.78 -15.62 6.21
C GLN A 70 8.10 -16.14 4.94
N THR A 71 7.75 -17.43 4.92
CA THR A 71 7.03 -18.05 3.80
C THR A 71 5.66 -17.39 3.61
N TRP A 72 4.96 -17.11 4.71
CA TRP A 72 3.65 -16.48 4.68
C TRP A 72 3.72 -15.01 4.22
N MET A 73 4.68 -14.22 4.70
CA MET A 73 4.92 -12.85 4.23
C MET A 73 5.29 -12.81 2.75
N SER A 74 6.13 -13.75 2.30
CA SER A 74 6.46 -13.90 0.87
C SER A 74 5.20 -14.19 0.04
N ALA A 75 4.31 -15.06 0.53
CA ALA A 75 3.03 -15.34 -0.11
C ALA A 75 2.07 -14.13 -0.13
N LEU A 76 2.27 -13.14 0.76
CA LEU A 76 1.57 -11.85 0.74
C LEU A 76 2.24 -10.82 -0.19
N GLY A 77 3.31 -11.19 -0.90
CA GLY A 77 4.06 -10.29 -1.78
C GLY A 77 5.00 -9.33 -1.03
N MET A 78 5.26 -9.59 0.24
CA MET A 78 6.17 -8.82 1.06
C MET A 78 7.55 -9.47 1.00
N VAL A 79 8.54 -8.73 0.48
CA VAL A 79 9.95 -9.14 0.52
C VAL A 79 10.58 -8.51 1.75
N VAL A 80 10.91 -9.33 2.74
CA VAL A 80 11.57 -8.88 3.97
C VAL A 80 13.08 -9.03 3.78
N GLU A 81 13.67 -8.11 3.01
CA GLU A 81 15.14 -8.07 2.83
C GLU A 81 15.81 -7.40 4.04
N ASP A 82 15.15 -6.42 4.63
CA ASP A 82 15.64 -5.67 5.77
C ASP A 82 14.55 -5.56 6.85
N ARG A 83 14.81 -6.18 8.01
CA ARG A 83 13.88 -6.21 9.15
C ARG A 83 13.81 -4.85 9.84
N GLU A 84 14.92 -4.11 9.84
CA GLU A 84 15.03 -2.77 10.40
C GLU A 84 14.08 -1.81 9.68
N VAL A 85 14.15 -1.83 8.35
CA VAL A 85 13.32 -1.01 7.49
C VAL A 85 11.86 -1.42 7.61
N LEU A 86 11.58 -2.72 7.74
CA LEU A 86 10.21 -3.19 7.94
C LEU A 86 9.63 -2.68 9.27
N PHE A 87 10.41 -2.77 10.35
CA PHE A 87 10.00 -2.26 11.67
C PHE A 87 9.72 -0.76 11.60
N SER A 88 10.61 0.03 11.00
CA SER A 88 10.42 1.49 10.88
C SER A 88 9.22 1.88 10.03
N ILE A 89 8.82 1.05 9.06
CA ILE A 89 7.61 1.30 8.24
C ILE A 89 6.33 1.02 9.03
N LEU A 90 6.38 0.10 10.01
CA LEU A 90 5.22 -0.31 10.79
C LEU A 90 4.99 0.60 12.01
N VAL A 91 6.05 1.09 12.65
CA VAL A 91 5.97 2.00 13.80
C VAL A 91 5.39 3.35 13.37
N ASN A 92 4.52 3.92 14.18
CA ASN A 92 4.03 5.27 13.98
C ASN A 92 5.04 6.29 14.51
N GLU A 93 5.59 7.11 13.61
CA GLU A 93 6.58 8.16 13.93
C GLU A 93 6.05 9.18 14.97
N GLU A 94 4.72 9.31 15.12
CA GLU A 94 4.12 10.27 16.05
C GLU A 94 4.26 9.86 17.53
N VAL A 95 4.37 8.56 17.82
CA VAL A 95 4.29 8.04 19.20
C VAL A 95 5.67 7.72 19.80
N ASN A 96 6.70 7.52 18.96
CA ASN A 96 8.12 7.40 19.35
C ASN A 96 8.36 6.45 20.55
N ASP A 97 7.73 5.27 20.54
CA ASP A 97 7.81 4.30 21.63
C ASP A 97 8.65 3.06 21.31
N ASP A 98 9.26 2.99 20.11
CA ASP A 98 10.01 1.83 19.60
C ASP A 98 9.25 0.49 19.72
N LYS A 99 7.92 0.54 19.69
CA LYS A 99 7.03 -0.63 19.74
C LYS A 99 5.97 -0.55 18.65
N ILE A 100 5.37 -1.69 18.35
CA ILE A 100 4.30 -1.79 17.35
C ILE A 100 3.05 -2.27 18.06
N SER A 101 2.02 -1.42 18.12
CA SER A 101 0.68 -1.82 18.56
C SER A 101 0.00 -2.76 17.57
N TRP A 102 -1.04 -3.46 18.02
CA TRP A 102 -1.86 -4.30 17.16
C TRP A 102 -2.41 -3.54 15.93
N GLU A 103 -2.94 -2.33 16.15
CA GLU A 103 -3.48 -1.48 15.11
C GLU A 103 -2.43 -1.11 14.05
N GLU A 104 -1.23 -0.73 14.49
CA GLU A 104 -0.10 -0.38 13.62
C GLU A 104 0.38 -1.59 12.83
N PHE A 105 0.51 -2.74 13.47
CA PHE A 105 0.91 -3.98 12.82
C PHE A 105 -0.06 -4.36 11.69
N VAL A 106 -1.36 -4.34 11.96
CA VAL A 106 -2.39 -4.66 10.96
C VAL A 106 -2.42 -3.62 9.85
N GLN A 107 -2.44 -2.33 10.18
CA GLN A 107 -2.49 -1.26 9.18
C GLN A 107 -1.25 -1.27 8.29
N GLY A 108 -0.08 -1.42 8.88
CA GLY A 108 1.18 -1.48 8.16
C GLY A 108 1.25 -2.68 7.22
N ILE A 109 0.85 -3.88 7.66
CA ILE A 109 0.80 -5.06 6.77
C ILE A 109 -0.27 -4.90 5.68
N MET A 110 -1.43 -4.33 5.99
CA MET A 110 -2.47 -4.05 4.98
C MET A 110 -1.99 -3.03 3.94
N ARG A 111 -1.24 -2.01 4.36
CA ARG A 111 -0.62 -1.01 3.48
C ARG A 111 0.41 -1.65 2.56
N MET A 112 1.25 -2.54 3.09
CA MET A 112 2.26 -3.23 2.29
C MET A 112 1.68 -4.29 1.34
N LYS A 113 0.61 -4.97 1.74
CA LYS A 113 -0.09 -5.96 0.91
C LYS A 113 -0.91 -5.32 -0.22
N GLY A 114 -1.45 -4.12 0.00
CA GLY A 114 -2.53 -3.55 -0.81
C GLY A 114 -2.11 -2.70 -2.01
N HIS A 115 -3.13 -2.32 -2.81
CA HIS A 115 -3.10 -1.30 -3.87
C HIS A 115 -2.56 0.08 -3.42
N ALA A 116 -2.33 0.29 -2.11
CA ALA A 116 -1.59 1.46 -1.62
C ALA A 116 -0.22 1.56 -2.32
N ARG A 117 0.45 0.43 -2.61
CA ARG A 117 1.69 0.43 -3.40
C ARG A 117 1.48 0.94 -4.82
N GLU A 118 0.39 0.55 -5.48
CA GLU A 118 0.07 0.96 -6.86
C GLU A 118 -0.30 2.45 -6.92
N GLN A 119 -1.11 2.91 -5.97
CA GLN A 119 -1.54 4.31 -5.89
C GLN A 119 -0.38 5.23 -5.46
N ASP A 120 0.47 4.79 -4.53
CA ASP A 120 1.70 5.49 -4.13
C ASP A 120 2.71 5.53 -5.28
N ILE A 121 2.84 4.45 -6.08
CA ILE A 121 3.65 4.47 -7.31
C ILE A 121 3.11 5.49 -8.31
N LEU A 122 1.79 5.59 -8.50
CA LEU A 122 1.18 6.58 -9.39
C LEU A 122 1.42 8.02 -8.90
N CYS A 123 1.28 8.27 -7.60
CA CYS A 123 1.62 9.55 -6.97
C CYS A 123 3.11 9.88 -7.16
N ASN A 124 4.00 8.94 -6.88
CA ASN A 124 5.44 9.09 -7.09
C ASN A 124 5.77 9.38 -8.56
N MET A 125 5.14 8.68 -9.52
CA MET A 125 5.34 8.95 -10.94
C MET A 125 4.90 10.36 -11.34
N ARG A 126 3.80 10.87 -10.76
CA ARG A 126 3.35 12.24 -10.98
C ARG A 126 4.36 13.25 -10.42
N ASP A 127 4.86 12.99 -9.21
CA ASP A 127 5.77 13.89 -8.53
C ASP A 127 7.15 13.89 -9.22
N ILE A 128 7.63 12.74 -9.69
CA ILE A 128 8.81 12.62 -10.56
C ILE A 128 8.65 13.43 -11.86
N ARG A 129 7.48 13.34 -12.53
CA ARG A 129 7.22 14.13 -13.74
C ARG A 129 7.23 15.63 -13.44
N ARG A 130 6.69 16.04 -12.29
CA ARG A 130 6.70 17.45 -11.84
C ARG A 130 8.13 17.93 -11.59
N ILE A 131 8.93 17.15 -10.88
CA ILE A 131 10.35 17.45 -10.62
C ILE A 131 11.11 17.56 -11.94
N LEU A 132 10.95 16.61 -12.86
CA LEU A 132 11.60 16.64 -14.17
C LEU A 132 11.24 17.89 -14.98
N LYS A 133 9.99 18.36 -14.91
CA LYS A 133 9.57 19.60 -15.56
C LYS A 133 10.30 20.80 -14.95
N LEU A 134 10.29 20.92 -13.62
CA LEU A 134 11.00 21.99 -12.91
C LEU A 134 12.50 22.02 -13.24
N CYS A 135 13.16 20.85 -13.30
CA CYS A 135 14.57 20.76 -13.69
C CYS A 135 14.81 21.22 -15.14
N LYS A 136 13.89 20.93 -16.07
CA LYS A 136 13.98 21.40 -17.46
C LYS A 136 13.80 22.91 -17.57
N ASP A 137 12.85 23.46 -16.82
CA ASP A 137 12.54 24.89 -16.81
C ASP A 137 13.73 25.66 -16.21
N MET A 138 14.25 25.24 -15.06
CA MET A 138 15.49 25.79 -14.46
C MET A 138 16.67 25.75 -15.43
N ARG A 139 16.87 24.63 -16.13
CA ARG A 139 17.94 24.51 -17.12
C ARG A 139 17.80 25.53 -18.25
N SER A 140 16.58 25.77 -18.72
CA SER A 140 16.30 26.76 -19.77
C SER A 140 16.60 28.18 -19.30
N GLU A 141 16.19 28.56 -18.09
CA GLU A 141 16.50 29.86 -17.50
C GLU A 141 18.01 30.09 -17.36
N VAL A 142 18.74 29.11 -16.82
CA VAL A 142 20.20 29.19 -16.68
C VAL A 142 20.89 29.38 -18.04
N LEU A 143 20.47 28.64 -19.07
CA LEU A 143 21.01 28.79 -20.42
C LEU A 143 20.73 30.18 -21.00
N THR A 144 19.56 30.75 -20.72
CA THR A 144 19.16 32.08 -21.19
C THR A 144 20.00 33.17 -20.52
N LEU A 145 20.21 33.06 -19.20
CA LEU A 145 21.07 33.97 -18.44
C LEU A 145 22.54 33.89 -18.89
N LEU A 146 23.06 32.70 -19.17
CA LEU A 146 24.42 32.52 -19.69
C LEU A 146 24.60 33.12 -21.09
N GLN A 147 23.56 33.08 -21.93
CA GLN A 147 23.58 33.73 -23.24
C GLN A 147 23.52 35.26 -23.11
N ALA A 148 22.72 35.78 -22.19
CA ALA A 148 22.64 37.22 -21.90
C ALA A 148 23.99 37.77 -21.40
N ASP A 149 24.64 37.11 -20.44
CA ASP A 149 25.96 37.53 -19.90
C ASP A 149 27.07 37.50 -20.97
N ARG A 150 27.02 36.56 -21.92
CA ARG A 150 27.93 36.54 -23.07
C ARG A 150 27.71 37.68 -24.06
N GLN A 151 26.49 38.22 -24.16
CA GLN A 151 26.22 39.39 -25.00
C GLN A 151 26.56 40.71 -24.30
N THR A 152 26.57 40.75 -22.97
CA THR A 152 26.95 41.96 -22.21
C THR A 152 28.47 42.16 -22.12
N LYS A 153 29.26 41.10 -22.34
CA LYS A 153 30.74 41.12 -22.32
C LYS A 153 31.40 41.30 -23.70
N LYS A 154 30.62 41.47 -24.77
CA LYS A 154 31.10 41.86 -26.11
C LYS A 154 30.81 43.32 -26.37
#